data_AF-A0A831P4A3-F1
#
_entry.id   AF-A0A831P4A3-F1
#
_cell.length_a   1.000
_cell.length_b   1.000
_cell.length_c   1.000
_cell.angle_alpha   90.00
_cell.angle_beta   90.00
_cell.angle_gamma   90.00
#
_symmetry.space_group_name_H-M   'P 1'
#
loop_
_entity.id
_entity.type
_entity.pdbx_description
1 polymer ?
#
loop_
_entity_poly.entity_id
_entity_poly.type
_entity_poly.pdbx_seq_one_letter_code
_entity_poly.pdbx_strand_id
1 'polypeptide(L)'
;WHVKMQAVFQKYTDNAVSKTINLPNSATRKDVERAFLLAYELGCKGITVYRDGSREEQVLSIKKTEKRETKVRPPSKYIEPRPRPKITTGRTIETRTGCGSLYVTINEDEYGIAEVFVQLGKSGGCAASQTEAIGRLLSIALRSWINPEVLIKQLKGIRCPSVGFDEGEIVTSCADGVAKILEKYLKGEYRKIKFEVEGIKPLTEFAEEEEKREKTKVIGGVCPECGNVLEYSEGCATCRFCGFTRCG
;
A
#
# COMPACT_ATOMS: atom_id res chain seq x y z
N TRP A 1 35.05 3.13 -24.62
CA TRP A 1 34.53 1.77 -24.91
C TRP A 1 33.47 1.79 -26.01
N HIS A 2 32.48 2.69 -25.97
CA HIS A 2 31.39 2.75 -26.95
C HIS A 2 31.82 2.75 -28.43
N VAL A 3 32.79 3.60 -28.83
CA VAL A 3 33.29 3.65 -30.22
C VAL A 3 33.94 2.33 -30.64
N LYS A 4 34.75 1.73 -29.76
CA LYS A 4 35.38 0.42 -30.02
C LYS A 4 34.33 -0.67 -30.22
N MET A 5 33.25 -0.65 -29.43
CA MET A 5 32.14 -1.59 -29.59
C MET A 5 31.44 -1.39 -30.93
N GLN A 6 31.12 -0.14 -31.30
CA GLN A 6 30.51 0.15 -32.59
C GLN A 6 31.40 -0.32 -33.75
N ALA A 7 32.71 -0.12 -33.66
CA ALA A 7 33.66 -0.56 -34.68
C ALA A 7 33.68 -2.09 -34.85
N VAL A 8 33.56 -2.86 -33.77
CA VAL A 8 33.50 -4.33 -33.85
C VAL A 8 32.28 -4.77 -34.65
N PHE A 9 31.10 -4.18 -34.41
CA PHE A 9 29.90 -4.47 -35.20
C PHE A 9 30.04 -3.99 -36.65
N GLN A 10 30.64 -2.83 -36.87
CA GLN A 10 30.79 -2.25 -38.20
C GLN A 10 31.58 -3.16 -39.16
N LYS A 11 32.54 -3.95 -38.66
CA LYS A 11 33.32 -4.92 -39.46
C LYS A 11 32.45 -5.98 -40.15
N TYR A 12 31.28 -6.27 -39.59
CA TYR A 12 30.36 -7.28 -40.08
C TYR A 12 29.04 -6.66 -40.54
N THR A 13 29.02 -5.38 -40.88
CA THR A 13 27.83 -4.69 -41.40
C THR A 13 28.19 -3.91 -42.67
N ASP A 14 27.56 -4.31 -43.77
CA ASP A 14 27.72 -3.65 -45.09
C ASP A 14 27.13 -2.24 -45.11
N ASN A 15 26.07 -2.02 -44.32
CA ASN A 15 25.51 -0.70 -44.05
C ASN A 15 26.18 -0.02 -42.83
N ALA A 16 25.77 1.20 -42.48
CA ALA A 16 26.28 1.91 -41.31
C ALA A 16 25.62 1.45 -40.01
N VAL A 17 26.39 1.41 -38.92
CA VAL A 17 25.85 1.13 -37.56
C VAL A 17 25.38 2.43 -36.91
N SER A 18 24.06 2.56 -36.71
CA SER A 18 23.47 3.72 -36.04
C SER A 18 23.50 3.57 -34.51
N LYS A 19 24.54 4.11 -33.88
CA LYS A 19 24.68 4.12 -32.41
C LYS A 19 25.12 5.48 -31.90
N THR A 20 24.34 6.03 -30.98
CA THR A 20 24.72 7.23 -30.24
C THR A 20 25.73 6.92 -29.13
N ILE A 21 26.82 7.67 -29.11
CA ILE A 21 27.85 7.69 -28.06
C ILE A 21 27.49 8.79 -27.06
N ASN A 22 27.04 8.39 -25.87
CA ASN A 22 26.68 9.33 -24.82
C ASN A 22 27.93 9.73 -24.04
N LEU A 23 28.16 11.04 -23.93
CA LEU A 23 29.24 11.64 -23.14
C LEU A 23 28.65 12.35 -21.91
N PRO A 24 29.36 12.36 -20.77
CA PRO A 24 28.91 13.10 -19.60
C PRO A 24 28.89 14.61 -19.88
N ASN A 25 28.13 15.37 -19.07
CA ASN A 25 28.01 16.82 -19.21
C ASN A 25 29.37 17.55 -19.09
N SER A 26 30.29 16.98 -18.30
CA SER A 26 31.66 17.47 -18.10
C SER A 26 32.62 17.19 -19.28
N ALA A 27 32.19 16.48 -20.32
CA ALA A 27 33.04 16.18 -21.46
C ALA A 27 33.43 17.44 -22.23
N THR A 28 34.72 17.57 -22.54
CA THR A 28 35.29 18.72 -23.23
C THR A 28 35.18 18.58 -24.76
N ARG A 29 35.44 19.66 -25.50
CA ARG A 29 35.55 19.61 -26.97
C ARG A 29 36.60 18.59 -27.44
N LYS A 30 37.72 18.47 -26.73
CA LYS A 30 38.77 17.50 -27.03
C LYS A 30 38.29 16.05 -26.84
N ASP A 31 37.39 15.79 -25.89
CA ASP A 31 36.79 14.45 -25.73
C ASP A 31 35.93 14.05 -26.92
N VAL A 32 35.16 15.01 -27.44
CA VAL A 32 34.32 14.82 -28.63
C VAL A 32 35.20 14.60 -29.87
N GLU A 33 36.22 15.43 -30.05
CA GLU A 33 37.20 15.31 -31.14
C GLU A 33 37.85 13.93 -31.14
N ARG A 34 38.33 13.45 -29.99
CA ARG A 34 38.90 12.10 -29.85
C ARG A 34 37.91 11.01 -30.22
N ALA A 35 36.63 11.17 -29.92
CA ALA A 35 35.61 10.18 -30.30
C ALA A 35 35.42 10.11 -31.82
N PHE A 36 35.43 11.26 -32.51
CA PHE A 36 35.36 11.33 -33.97
C PHE A 36 36.61 10.73 -34.63
N LEU A 37 37.81 11.12 -34.18
CA LEU A 37 39.07 10.59 -34.71
C LEU A 37 39.19 9.08 -34.49
N LEU A 38 38.84 8.60 -33.30
CA LEU A 38 38.86 7.16 -33.01
C LEU A 38 37.87 6.38 -33.87
N ALA A 39 36.69 6.94 -34.18
CA ALA A 39 35.73 6.30 -35.07
C ALA A 39 36.26 6.21 -36.51
N TYR A 40 36.93 7.27 -36.97
CA TYR A 40 37.59 7.30 -38.27
C TYR A 40 38.72 6.26 -38.35
N GLU A 41 39.62 6.24 -37.36
CA GLU A 41 40.73 5.28 -37.28
C GLU A 41 40.27 3.82 -37.27
N LEU A 42 39.12 3.54 -36.64
CA LEU A 42 38.56 2.19 -36.54
C LEU A 42 37.65 1.80 -37.73
N GLY A 43 37.50 2.67 -38.74
CA GLY A 43 36.71 2.39 -39.94
C GLY A 43 35.19 2.42 -39.74
N CYS A 44 34.70 3.19 -38.75
CA CYS A 44 33.27 3.42 -38.59
C CYS A 44 32.71 4.26 -39.75
N LYS A 45 31.62 3.81 -40.38
CA LYS A 45 30.97 4.53 -41.50
C LYS A 45 30.22 5.81 -41.06
N GLY A 46 29.95 5.92 -39.77
CA GLY A 46 29.31 7.09 -39.16
C GLY A 46 29.43 7.04 -37.64
N ILE A 47 29.23 8.17 -36.99
CA ILE A 47 29.19 8.28 -35.54
C ILE A 47 28.18 9.36 -35.15
N THR A 48 27.42 9.09 -34.10
CA THR A 48 26.52 10.08 -33.49
C THR A 48 26.99 10.30 -32.05
N VAL A 49 27.23 11.55 -31.67
CA VAL A 49 27.65 11.90 -30.31
C VAL A 49 26.53 12.70 -29.64
N TYR A 50 26.20 12.33 -28.40
CA TYR A 50 25.31 13.10 -27.55
C TYR A 50 26.04 13.45 -26.26
N ARG A 51 26.21 14.74 -25.98
CA ARG A 51 26.75 15.20 -24.69
C ARG A 51 25.59 15.54 -23.78
N ASP A 52 25.58 14.97 -22.58
CA ASP A 52 24.55 15.26 -21.61
C ASP A 52 24.46 16.78 -21.33
N GLY A 53 23.23 17.32 -21.28
CA GLY A 53 22.96 18.76 -21.19
C GLY A 53 23.29 19.59 -22.44
N SER A 54 23.47 18.99 -23.62
CA SER A 54 23.68 19.73 -24.88
C SER A 54 22.38 20.20 -25.56
N ARG A 55 21.20 19.83 -25.02
CA ARG A 55 19.87 20.27 -25.48
C ARG A 55 19.08 20.77 -24.26
N GLU A 56 18.31 21.84 -24.44
CA GLU A 56 17.50 22.46 -23.38
C GLU A 56 16.35 21.54 -22.93
N GLU A 57 15.70 20.85 -23.88
CA GLU A 57 14.68 19.84 -23.60
C GLU A 57 15.24 18.42 -23.73
N GLN A 58 15.30 17.71 -22.60
CA GLN A 58 15.59 16.28 -22.54
C GLN A 58 14.28 15.51 -22.28
N VAL A 59 13.82 14.72 -23.26
CA VAL A 59 12.57 13.91 -23.19
C VAL A 59 12.64 12.85 -22.09
N LEU A 60 13.87 12.43 -21.77
CA LEU A 60 14.21 11.69 -20.56
C LEU A 60 14.98 12.64 -19.67
N SER A 61 14.27 13.51 -18.97
CA SER A 61 14.82 14.05 -17.73
C SER A 61 14.95 12.84 -16.80
N ILE A 62 16.13 12.21 -16.79
CA ILE A 62 16.65 11.76 -15.51
C ILE A 62 16.66 13.07 -14.75
N LYS A 63 15.61 13.31 -13.95
CA LYS A 63 15.66 14.36 -12.95
C LYS A 63 17.06 14.19 -12.40
N LYS A 64 17.88 15.24 -12.47
CA LYS A 64 18.73 15.50 -11.33
C LYS A 64 17.73 15.53 -10.18
N THR A 65 17.38 14.35 -9.65
CA THR A 65 17.55 14.08 -8.24
C THR A 65 18.86 14.80 -8.01
N GLU A 66 18.73 16.04 -7.55
CA GLU A 66 19.63 16.49 -6.51
C GLU A 66 19.98 15.21 -5.81
N LYS A 67 21.24 14.79 -5.92
CA LYS A 67 21.76 13.99 -4.85
C LYS A 67 21.50 14.92 -3.66
N ARG A 68 20.30 14.81 -3.04
CA ARG A 68 20.15 14.70 -1.62
C ARG A 68 21.29 13.81 -1.35
N GLU A 69 22.38 14.42 -0.92
CA GLU A 69 23.42 13.73 -0.23
C GLU A 69 22.62 12.80 0.66
N THR A 70 22.59 11.52 0.30
CA THR A 70 22.39 10.49 1.28
C THR A 70 23.59 10.77 2.14
N LYS A 71 23.40 11.67 3.13
CA LYS A 71 24.29 11.82 4.25
C LYS A 71 24.42 10.38 4.67
N VAL A 72 25.54 9.77 4.33
CA VAL A 72 25.86 8.43 4.74
C VAL A 72 25.90 8.61 6.23
N ARG A 73 24.76 8.30 6.87
CA ARG A 73 24.65 8.44 8.31
C ARG A 73 25.79 7.58 8.82
N PRO A 74 26.65 8.09 9.71
CA PRO A 74 27.65 7.24 10.34
C PRO A 74 26.92 5.99 10.82
N PRO A 75 27.47 4.76 10.64
CA PRO A 75 26.77 3.54 10.98
C PRO A 75 26.24 3.69 12.41
N SER A 76 24.92 3.84 12.53
CA SER A 76 24.30 4.05 13.82
C SER A 76 24.47 2.75 14.59
N LYS A 77 24.79 2.85 15.87
CA LYS A 77 24.81 1.69 16.78
C LYS A 77 23.49 0.90 16.73
N TYR A 78 22.40 1.57 16.33
CA TYR A 78 21.06 1.03 16.24
C TYR A 78 20.58 0.91 14.80
N ILE A 79 19.77 -0.11 14.53
CA ILE A 79 19.10 -0.27 13.23
C ILE A 79 17.95 0.74 13.16
N GLU A 80 17.94 1.56 12.12
CA GLU A 80 16.82 2.45 11.82
C GLU A 80 15.93 1.83 10.74
N PRO A 81 14.60 2.05 10.78
CA PRO A 81 13.72 1.57 9.75
C PRO A 81 13.95 2.33 8.44
N ARG A 82 13.79 1.65 7.31
CA ARG A 82 13.84 2.31 5.99
C ARG A 82 12.77 3.41 5.89
N PRO A 83 13.01 4.46 5.08
CA PRO A 83 12.06 5.56 4.91
C PRO A 83 10.69 5.04 4.46
N ARG A 84 9.63 5.53 5.09
CA ARG A 84 8.26 5.19 4.67
C ARG A 84 7.93 5.97 3.39
N PRO A 85 7.44 5.32 2.32
CA PRO A 85 6.97 6.02 1.14
C PRO A 85 5.69 6.82 1.44
N LYS A 86 5.42 7.85 0.64
CA LYS A 86 4.23 8.69 0.79
C LYS A 86 2.92 7.94 0.51
N ILE A 87 2.98 6.94 -0.37
CA ILE A 87 1.85 6.15 -0.82
C ILE A 87 2.25 4.68 -0.66
N THR A 88 1.35 3.90 -0.08
CA THR A 88 1.47 2.44 0.08
C THR A 88 0.19 1.79 -0.41
N THR A 89 0.26 0.53 -0.82
CA THR A 89 -0.91 -0.25 -1.22
C THR A 89 -1.09 -1.38 -0.23
N GLY A 90 -2.31 -1.64 0.21
CA GLY A 90 -2.54 -2.61 1.27
C GLY A 90 -3.96 -3.12 1.35
N ARG A 91 -4.19 -3.93 2.37
CA ARG A 91 -5.50 -4.54 2.66
C ARG A 91 -5.79 -4.43 4.14
N THR A 92 -7.04 -4.15 4.47
CA THR A 92 -7.56 -4.23 5.83
C THR A 92 -8.30 -5.54 6.00
N ILE A 93 -7.90 -6.33 6.98
CA ILE A 93 -8.48 -7.64 7.30
C ILE A 93 -9.11 -7.54 8.69
N GLU A 94 -10.36 -7.96 8.80
CA GLU A 94 -11.08 -8.04 10.08
C GLU A 94 -10.88 -9.42 10.70
N THR A 95 -10.77 -9.48 12.02
CA THR A 95 -10.90 -10.71 12.81
C THR A 95 -11.66 -10.45 14.11
N ARG A 96 -12.45 -11.42 14.57
CA ARG A 96 -13.18 -11.33 15.84
C ARG A 96 -12.31 -11.73 17.03
N THR A 97 -12.11 -10.78 17.94
CA THR A 97 -11.44 -11.02 19.24
C THR A 97 -12.46 -10.98 20.37
N GLY A 98 -12.07 -11.40 21.58
CA GLY A 98 -12.93 -11.29 22.76
C GLY A 98 -13.19 -9.83 23.19
N CYS A 99 -12.41 -8.88 22.69
CA CYS A 99 -12.60 -7.44 22.91
C CYS A 99 -13.41 -6.75 21.79
N GLY A 100 -13.87 -7.52 20.78
CA GLY A 100 -14.61 -7.02 19.61
C GLY A 100 -13.86 -7.20 18.29
N SER A 101 -14.37 -6.56 17.23
CA SER A 101 -13.78 -6.59 15.88
C SER A 101 -12.44 -5.88 15.85
N LEU A 102 -11.40 -6.60 15.46
CA LEU A 102 -10.05 -6.11 15.26
C LEU A 102 -9.77 -6.00 13.76
N TYR A 103 -9.35 -4.82 13.33
CA TYR A 103 -8.98 -4.52 11.95
C TYR A 103 -7.47 -4.39 11.87
N VAL A 104 -6.85 -5.17 10.99
CA VAL A 104 -5.41 -5.13 10.73
C VAL A 104 -5.20 -4.71 9.28
N THR A 105 -4.63 -3.53 9.08
CA THR A 105 -4.28 -3.00 7.76
C THR A 105 -2.81 -3.29 7.50
N ILE A 106 -2.52 -4.10 6.49
CA ILE A 106 -1.15 -4.41 6.05
C ILE A 106 -0.89 -3.68 4.74
N ASN A 107 0.07 -2.77 4.78
CA ASN A 107 0.49 -1.93 3.67
C ASN A 107 1.89 -2.32 3.20
N GLU A 108 2.04 -2.46 1.89
CA GLU A 108 3.27 -2.84 1.22
C GLU A 108 3.79 -1.69 0.33
N ASP A 109 5.08 -1.77 0.04
CA ASP A 109 5.73 -1.05 -1.03
C ASP A 109 6.59 -1.99 -1.88
N GLU A 110 7.46 -1.45 -2.72
CA GLU A 110 8.30 -2.22 -3.65
C GLU A 110 9.24 -3.24 -2.97
N TYR A 111 9.45 -3.13 -1.65
CA TYR A 111 10.30 -4.02 -0.87
C TYR A 111 9.53 -4.97 0.06
N GLY A 112 8.19 -4.94 0.02
CA GLY A 112 7.31 -5.75 0.89
C GLY A 112 6.63 -4.92 1.97
N ILE A 113 6.28 -5.56 3.10
CA ILE A 113 5.49 -4.91 4.15
C ILE A 113 6.23 -3.70 4.71
N ALA A 114 5.57 -2.55 4.63
CA ALA A 114 6.08 -1.25 5.05
C ALA A 114 5.36 -0.72 6.29
N GLU A 115 4.11 -1.10 6.50
CA GLU A 115 3.31 -0.58 7.60
C GLU A 115 2.17 -1.52 7.97
N VAL A 116 1.90 -1.57 9.28
CA VAL A 116 0.79 -2.32 9.87
C VAL A 116 0.02 -1.38 10.79
N PHE A 117 -1.26 -1.17 10.51
CA PHE A 117 -2.19 -0.54 11.45
C PHE A 117 -3.04 -1.59 12.12
N VAL A 118 -3.30 -1.40 13.40
CA VAL A 118 -4.16 -2.27 14.18
C VAL A 118 -5.15 -1.40 14.91
N GLN A 119 -6.43 -1.58 14.60
CA GLN A 119 -7.51 -0.81 15.18
C GLN A 119 -8.60 -1.75 15.68
N LEU A 120 -8.94 -1.61 16.95
CA LEU A 120 -10.09 -2.28 17.52
C LEU A 120 -11.30 -1.35 17.34
N GLY A 121 -12.40 -1.87 16.77
CA GLY A 121 -13.48 -1.06 16.18
C GLY A 121 -14.11 -0.03 17.12
N LYS A 122 -15.04 -0.48 17.99
CA LYS A 122 -15.78 0.38 18.94
C LYS A 122 -15.14 0.37 20.33
N SER A 123 -13.83 0.59 20.40
CA SER A 123 -13.08 0.51 21.65
C SER A 123 -12.24 1.77 21.88
N GLY A 124 -12.42 2.39 23.04
CA GLY A 124 -11.47 3.33 23.62
C GLY A 124 -10.66 2.69 24.76
N GLY A 125 -9.75 3.45 25.36
CA GLY A 125 -9.01 3.02 26.56
C GLY A 125 -7.80 2.12 26.29
N CYS A 126 -7.43 1.29 27.27
CA CYS A 126 -6.16 0.56 27.27
C CYS A 126 -6.00 -0.43 26.11
N ALA A 127 -7.09 -1.07 25.66
CA ALA A 127 -7.02 -2.02 24.55
C ALA A 127 -6.64 -1.30 23.23
N ALA A 128 -7.24 -0.14 22.97
CA ALA A 128 -6.96 0.66 21.78
C ALA A 128 -5.52 1.19 21.77
N SER A 129 -5.03 1.69 22.92
CA SER A 129 -3.66 2.20 23.03
C SER A 129 -2.61 1.09 22.84
N GLN A 130 -2.86 -0.11 23.37
CA GLN A 130 -1.98 -1.26 23.19
C GLN A 130 -1.99 -1.75 21.73
N THR A 131 -3.15 -1.81 21.08
CA THR A 131 -3.22 -2.18 19.65
C THR A 131 -2.49 -1.17 18.77
N GLU A 132 -2.61 0.13 19.04
CA GLU A 132 -1.87 1.16 18.32
C GLU A 132 -0.35 1.01 18.52
N ALA A 133 0.09 0.76 19.75
CA ALA A 133 1.50 0.52 20.05
C ALA A 133 2.04 -0.70 19.29
N ILE A 134 1.29 -1.81 19.24
CA ILE A 134 1.65 -3.01 18.47
C ILE A 134 1.81 -2.68 16.99
N GLY A 135 0.84 -1.98 16.37
CA GLY A 135 0.92 -1.60 14.96
C GLY A 135 2.14 -0.72 14.64
N ARG A 136 2.42 0.28 15.49
CA ARG A 136 3.59 1.17 15.34
C ARG A 136 4.91 0.41 15.44
N LEU A 137 5.04 -0.48 16.43
CA LEU A 137 6.26 -1.28 16.63
C LEU A 137 6.47 -2.28 15.49
N LEU A 138 5.41 -2.97 15.03
CA LEU A 138 5.47 -3.85 13.87
C LEU A 138 5.90 -3.09 12.61
N SER A 139 5.33 -1.91 12.39
CA SER A 139 5.68 -1.05 11.25
C SER A 139 7.14 -0.63 11.25
N ILE A 140 7.74 -0.41 12.43
CA ILE A 140 9.18 -0.14 12.56
C ILE A 140 9.96 -1.42 12.30
N ALA A 141 9.61 -2.52 12.96
CA ALA A 141 10.33 -3.79 12.87
C ALA A 141 10.41 -4.31 11.43
N LEU A 142 9.30 -4.29 10.71
CA LEU A 142 9.20 -4.75 9.32
C LEU A 142 10.01 -3.85 8.37
N ARG A 143 9.97 -2.53 8.56
CA ARG A 143 10.83 -1.59 7.81
C ARG A 143 12.31 -1.68 8.18
N SER A 144 12.63 -2.28 9.32
CA SER A 144 13.99 -2.60 9.76
C SER A 144 14.45 -4.01 9.34
N TRP A 145 13.74 -4.65 8.40
CA TRP A 145 14.07 -5.97 7.85
C TRP A 145 14.07 -7.12 8.87
N ILE A 146 13.34 -6.96 9.97
CA ILE A 146 13.11 -8.07 10.90
C ILE A 146 12.22 -9.09 10.20
N ASN A 147 12.64 -10.36 10.24
CA ASN A 147 11.87 -11.46 9.67
C ASN A 147 10.45 -11.48 10.28
N PRO A 148 9.38 -11.35 9.46
CA PRO A 148 8.00 -11.37 9.92
C PRO A 148 7.63 -12.61 10.74
N GLU A 149 8.20 -13.78 10.43
CA GLU A 149 7.91 -15.02 11.15
C GLU A 149 8.35 -14.96 12.62
N VAL A 150 9.46 -14.26 12.89
CA VAL A 150 9.95 -14.05 14.26
C VAL A 150 8.96 -13.19 15.05
N LEU A 151 8.43 -12.13 14.43
CA LEU A 151 7.42 -11.24 15.03
C LEU A 151 6.11 -11.99 15.29
N ILE A 152 5.64 -12.78 14.31
CA ILE A 152 4.46 -13.63 14.45
C ILE A 152 4.63 -14.57 15.63
N LYS A 153 5.78 -15.23 15.76
CA LYS A 153 6.07 -16.14 16.87
C LYS A 153 6.04 -15.44 18.24
N GLN A 154 6.40 -14.15 18.33
CA GLN A 154 6.31 -13.39 19.59
C GLN A 154 4.87 -13.03 19.96
N LEU A 155 4.03 -12.75 18.97
CA LEU A 155 2.65 -12.30 19.19
C LEU A 155 1.64 -13.46 19.33
N LYS A 156 1.87 -14.56 18.61
CA LYS A 156 0.99 -15.72 18.54
C LYS A 156 0.89 -16.42 19.89
N GLY A 157 -0.33 -16.68 20.33
CA GLY A 157 -0.63 -17.33 21.60
C GLY A 157 -0.58 -16.42 22.83
N ILE A 158 -0.30 -15.11 22.69
CA ILE A 158 -0.52 -14.15 23.79
C ILE A 158 -2.00 -14.22 24.18
N ARG A 159 -2.28 -14.36 25.48
CA ARG A 159 -3.64 -14.56 26.00
C ARG A 159 -4.15 -13.32 26.73
N CYS A 160 -5.41 -13.00 26.46
CA CYS A 160 -6.22 -12.02 27.18
C CYS A 160 -7.32 -12.78 27.94
N PRO A 161 -7.89 -12.24 29.04
CA PRO A 161 -9.04 -12.84 29.71
C PRO A 161 -10.24 -13.07 28.78
N SER A 162 -10.40 -12.19 27.78
CA SER A 162 -11.46 -12.30 26.78
C SER A 162 -10.94 -12.93 25.50
N VAL A 163 -11.28 -14.19 25.27
CA VAL A 163 -10.96 -14.92 24.03
C VAL A 163 -12.07 -14.75 22.99
N GLY A 164 -11.68 -14.65 21.72
CA GLY A 164 -12.59 -14.57 20.58
C GLY A 164 -12.56 -15.84 19.73
N PHE A 165 -13.53 -15.95 18.83
CA PHE A 165 -13.61 -17.02 17.83
C PHE A 165 -13.90 -16.40 16.47
N ASP A 166 -13.16 -16.82 15.47
CA ASP A 166 -13.23 -16.27 14.11
C ASP A 166 -12.99 -17.39 13.10
N GLU A 167 -13.94 -17.64 12.20
CA GLU A 167 -13.88 -18.70 11.17
C GLU A 167 -13.46 -20.09 11.69
N GLY A 168 -13.90 -20.46 12.90
CA GLY A 168 -13.56 -21.75 13.54
C GLY A 168 -12.21 -21.77 14.25
N GLU A 169 -11.47 -20.66 14.27
CA GLU A 169 -10.21 -20.52 15.00
C GLU A 169 -10.38 -19.70 16.30
N ILE A 170 -9.67 -20.10 17.35
CA ILE A 170 -9.68 -19.40 18.65
C ILE A 170 -8.69 -18.26 18.63
N VAL A 171 -9.13 -17.01 18.74
CA VAL A 171 -8.26 -15.82 18.84
C VAL A 171 -8.07 -15.45 20.30
N THR A 172 -6.87 -15.70 20.85
CA THR A 172 -6.67 -15.64 22.32
C THR A 172 -6.47 -14.23 22.86
N SER A 173 -6.13 -13.26 22.00
CA SER A 173 -6.00 -11.83 22.34
C SER A 173 -5.96 -10.99 21.05
N CYS A 174 -5.96 -9.66 21.19
CA CYS A 174 -5.71 -8.77 20.06
C CYS A 174 -4.34 -9.02 19.42
N ALA A 175 -3.30 -9.28 20.21
CA ALA A 175 -1.96 -9.57 19.71
C ALA A 175 -1.92 -10.89 18.93
N ASP A 176 -2.59 -11.92 19.43
CA ASP A 176 -2.74 -13.21 18.73
C ASP A 176 -3.51 -13.04 17.41
N GLY A 177 -4.57 -12.22 17.41
CA GLY A 177 -5.32 -11.86 16.19
C GLY A 177 -4.43 -11.22 15.12
N VAL A 178 -3.58 -10.26 15.51
CA VAL A 178 -2.59 -9.65 14.59
C VAL A 178 -1.62 -10.71 14.04
N ALA A 179 -1.12 -11.61 14.91
CA ALA A 179 -0.19 -12.65 14.51
C ALA A 179 -0.79 -13.60 13.46
N LYS A 180 -2.04 -14.03 13.67
CA LYS A 180 -2.77 -14.91 12.76
C LYS A 180 -3.07 -14.26 11.42
N ILE A 181 -3.51 -13.00 11.43
CA ILE A 181 -3.72 -12.25 10.19
C ILE A 181 -2.41 -12.12 9.41
N LEU A 182 -1.31 -11.75 10.08
CA LEU A 182 0.00 -11.65 9.42
C LEU A 182 0.45 -13.00 8.85
N GLU A 183 0.25 -14.10 9.59
CA GLU A 183 0.58 -15.45 9.11
C GLU A 183 -0.22 -15.84 7.86
N LYS A 184 -1.55 -15.67 7.87
CA LYS A 184 -2.42 -15.91 6.71
C LYS A 184 -2.09 -14.99 5.54
N TYR A 185 -1.71 -13.74 5.82
CA TYR A 185 -1.27 -12.78 4.82
C TYR A 185 0.01 -13.23 4.10
N LEU A 186 1.03 -13.67 4.84
CA LEU A 186 2.28 -14.18 4.27
C LEU A 186 2.07 -15.46 3.44
N LYS A 187 1.13 -16.31 3.85
CA LYS A 187 0.68 -17.49 3.08
C LYS A 187 -0.08 -17.13 1.80
N GLY A 188 -0.46 -15.87 1.62
CA GLY A 188 -1.15 -15.36 0.44
C GLY A 188 -2.66 -15.62 0.43
N GLU A 189 -3.26 -15.96 1.58
CA GLU A 189 -4.69 -16.28 1.68
C GLU A 189 -5.58 -15.07 1.33
N TYR A 190 -5.09 -13.86 1.59
CA TYR A 190 -5.79 -12.61 1.29
C TYR A 190 -5.46 -12.01 -0.08
N ARG A 191 -4.79 -12.75 -0.99
CA ARG A 191 -4.41 -12.24 -2.32
C ARG A 191 -5.59 -11.95 -3.23
N LYS A 192 -6.67 -12.72 -3.12
CA LYS A 192 -7.89 -12.53 -3.90
C LYS A 192 -8.94 -11.93 -2.98
N ILE A 193 -9.57 -10.84 -3.41
CA ILE A 193 -10.80 -10.38 -2.77
C ILE A 193 -11.87 -11.41 -3.16
N LYS A 194 -12.27 -12.27 -2.22
CA LYS A 194 -13.46 -13.09 -2.41
C LYS A 194 -14.66 -12.16 -2.31
N PHE A 195 -15.17 -11.74 -3.46
CA PHE A 195 -16.52 -11.20 -3.52
C PHE A 195 -17.46 -12.40 -3.53
N GLU A 196 -18.04 -12.75 -2.38
CA GLU A 196 -19.28 -13.54 -2.39
C GLU A 196 -20.39 -12.59 -2.83
N VAL A 197 -20.60 -12.50 -4.14
CA VAL A 197 -21.70 -11.74 -4.75
C VAL A 197 -22.98 -12.59 -4.75
N GLU A 198 -23.19 -13.44 -3.75
CA GLU A 198 -24.49 -14.08 -3.56
C GLU A 198 -25.40 -13.08 -2.82
N GLY A 199 -26.09 -12.23 -3.59
CA GLY A 199 -27.15 -11.37 -3.08
C GLY A 199 -27.09 -9.89 -3.48
N ILE A 200 -26.02 -9.44 -4.14
CA ILE A 200 -25.96 -8.07 -4.67
C ILE A 200 -26.43 -8.11 -6.12
N LYS A 201 -27.74 -7.90 -6.33
CA LYS A 201 -28.26 -7.57 -7.66
C LYS A 201 -27.67 -6.23 -8.12
N PRO A 202 -27.19 -6.11 -9.37
CA PRO A 202 -26.73 -4.83 -9.91
C PRO A 202 -27.86 -3.79 -9.83
N LEU A 203 -27.53 -2.55 -9.45
CA LEU A 203 -28.50 -1.45 -9.33
C LEU A 203 -29.26 -1.14 -10.64
N THR A 204 -28.84 -1.71 -11.77
CA THR A 204 -29.44 -1.50 -13.10
C THR A 204 -30.73 -2.28 -13.33
N GLU A 205 -31.06 -3.26 -12.48
CA GLU A 205 -32.29 -4.06 -12.62
C GLU A 205 -33.51 -3.43 -11.91
N PHE A 206 -33.35 -2.30 -11.22
CA PHE A 206 -34.47 -1.60 -10.56
C PHE A 206 -35.25 -0.63 -11.47
N ALA A 207 -34.90 -0.55 -12.76
CA ALA A 207 -35.53 0.39 -13.70
C ALA A 207 -36.79 -0.17 -14.40
N GLU A 208 -37.03 -1.48 -14.35
CA GLU A 208 -38.14 -2.11 -15.07
C GLU A 208 -38.78 -3.20 -14.21
N GLU A 209 -39.68 -2.81 -13.32
CA GLU A 209 -40.86 -3.62 -12.96
C GLU A 209 -41.81 -2.79 -12.08
N GLU A 210 -42.88 -2.32 -12.71
CA GLU A 210 -44.08 -1.83 -12.03
C GLU A 210 -44.82 -2.97 -11.30
N GLU A 211 -45.44 -2.60 -10.18
CA GLU A 211 -46.54 -3.28 -9.48
C GLU A 211 -46.27 -4.64 -8.80
N LYS A 212 -45.85 -4.55 -7.53
CA LYS A 212 -46.62 -5.06 -6.37
C LYS A 212 -46.17 -4.35 -5.09
N ARG A 213 -46.95 -3.34 -4.66
CA ARG A 213 -46.76 -2.67 -3.36
C ARG A 213 -47.25 -3.57 -2.23
N GLU A 214 -46.35 -4.29 -1.58
CA GLU A 214 -46.53 -4.60 -0.16
C GLU A 214 -46.10 -3.39 0.68
N LYS A 215 -47.01 -2.91 1.53
CA LYS A 215 -46.82 -1.72 2.37
C LYS A 215 -45.75 -1.99 3.43
N THR A 216 -44.51 -1.60 3.15
CA THR A 216 -43.45 -1.57 4.17
C THR A 216 -43.54 -0.22 4.92
N LYS A 217 -43.62 -0.28 6.24
CA LYS A 217 -43.82 0.87 7.14
C LYS A 217 -42.72 1.92 6.98
N VAL A 218 -43.15 3.19 6.96
CA VAL A 218 -42.30 4.38 6.82
C VAL A 218 -41.39 4.54 8.05
N ILE A 219 -40.08 4.52 7.85
CA ILE A 219 -39.06 4.79 8.89
C ILE A 219 -38.93 6.32 9.02
N GLY A 220 -39.23 6.87 10.21
CA GLY A 220 -39.42 8.31 10.41
C GLY A 220 -38.36 8.98 11.27
N GLY A 221 -37.20 9.32 10.70
CA GLY A 221 -36.26 10.29 11.28
C GLY A 221 -35.33 9.78 12.39
N VAL A 222 -34.53 10.71 12.94
CA VAL A 222 -33.50 10.46 13.96
C VAL A 222 -33.91 11.10 15.29
N CYS A 223 -33.74 10.37 16.39
CA CYS A 223 -34.09 10.79 17.74
C CYS A 223 -33.23 11.99 18.18
N PRO A 224 -33.83 13.12 18.62
CA PRO A 224 -33.08 14.30 19.01
C PRO A 224 -32.32 14.14 20.34
N GLU A 225 -32.68 13.16 21.16
CA GLU A 225 -32.04 12.95 22.48
C GLU A 225 -30.86 11.97 22.44
N CYS A 226 -30.92 10.93 21.60
CA CYS A 226 -29.88 9.89 21.58
C CYS A 226 -29.36 9.53 20.19
N GLY A 227 -29.88 10.14 19.12
CA GLY A 227 -29.42 9.91 17.76
C GLY A 227 -29.80 8.57 17.12
N ASN A 228 -30.61 7.74 17.80
CA ASN A 228 -31.10 6.48 17.24
C ASN A 228 -32.31 6.69 16.30
N VAL A 229 -32.60 5.69 15.48
CA VAL A 229 -33.73 5.71 14.53
C VAL A 229 -35.06 5.76 15.29
N LEU A 230 -35.97 6.63 14.82
CA LEU A 230 -37.33 6.75 15.35
C LEU A 230 -38.29 5.83 14.58
N GLU A 231 -39.16 5.17 15.31
CA GLU A 231 -40.24 4.33 14.78
C GLU A 231 -41.53 5.16 14.74
N TYR A 232 -42.17 5.27 13.57
CA TYR A 232 -43.44 5.99 13.45
C TYR A 232 -44.60 5.01 13.51
N SER A 233 -45.42 5.12 14.56
CA SER A 233 -46.60 4.29 14.77
C SER A 233 -47.74 5.13 15.34
N GLU A 234 -48.96 4.92 14.85
CA GLU A 234 -50.18 5.53 15.42
C GLU A 234 -50.14 7.08 15.50
N GLY A 235 -49.45 7.74 14.56
CA GLY A 235 -49.33 9.21 14.55
C GLY A 235 -48.21 9.78 15.43
N CYS A 236 -47.41 8.92 16.07
CA CYS A 236 -46.30 9.32 16.91
C CYS A 236 -44.97 8.72 16.44
N ALA A 237 -43.89 9.51 16.49
CA ALA A 237 -42.53 9.05 16.41
C ALA A 237 -42.02 8.65 17.80
N THR A 238 -41.60 7.40 17.97
CA THR A 238 -41.08 6.86 19.25
C THR A 238 -39.68 6.30 19.09
N CYS A 239 -38.79 6.60 20.04
CA CYS A 239 -37.46 6.01 20.14
C CYS A 239 -37.48 4.84 21.12
N ARG A 240 -37.24 3.62 20.63
CA ARG A 240 -37.15 2.41 21.47
C ARG A 240 -35.94 2.38 22.41
N PHE A 241 -34.95 3.24 22.17
CA PHE A 241 -33.70 3.24 22.93
C PHE A 241 -33.74 4.14 24.16
N CYS A 242 -34.21 5.38 24.03
CA CYS A 242 -34.28 6.33 25.16
C CYS A 242 -35.71 6.65 25.63
N GLY A 243 -36.74 6.17 24.93
CA GLY A 243 -38.14 6.41 25.27
C GLY A 243 -38.73 7.73 24.75
N PHE A 244 -37.95 8.55 24.03
CA PHE A 244 -38.43 9.80 23.42
C PHE A 244 -39.66 9.55 22.53
N THR A 245 -40.72 10.35 22.69
CA THR A 245 -41.93 10.26 21.86
C THR A 245 -42.39 11.64 21.41
N ARG A 246 -42.76 11.80 20.14
CA ARG A 246 -43.32 13.02 19.55
C ARG A 246 -44.49 12.70 18.64
N CYS A 247 -45.69 13.14 19.00
CA CYS A 247 -46.91 12.98 18.22
C CYS A 247 -47.20 14.23 17.39
N GLY A 248 -47.73 14.05 16.18
CA GLY A 248 -48.07 15.13 15.24
C GLY A 248 -49.20 14.72 14.32
#